data_AF-A0A3R7A6J4-F1
#
_entry.id   AF-A0A3R7A6J4-F1
#
_cell.length_a   1.000
_cell.length_b   1.000
_cell.length_c   1.000
_cell.angle_alpha   90.00
_cell.angle_beta   90.00
_cell.angle_gamma   90.00
#
_symmetry.space_group_name_H-M   'P 1'
#
loop_
_entity.id
_entity.type
_entity.pdbx_description
1 polymer ?
#
loop_
_entity_poly.entity_id
_entity_poly.type
_entity_poly.pdbx_seq_one_letter_code
_entity_poly.pdbx_strand_id
1 'polypeptide(L)'
;MAKAKVITALALTTVMLVVMTGLAAADEEELQSCDVNGNPKDVFGPNDRIYVTDKSGVPLAEHAPTGKIWIVENLNWGPDKNGLNLSEYSYHMDAGTTYPDVYVSGVGVNSSGKFNGTHATNGIVDICAVSDLSGKYPDSYDIIYDADGDGYYNCTAANCPDKVDKLTCQGITTVPEFATIAIPAVAILGLFLFYNYRKRKEE
;
A
#
# COMPACT_ATOMS: atom_id res chain seq x y z
N MET A 1 -44.12 -21.68 -6.97
CA MET A 1 -43.54 -20.96 -5.79
C MET A 1 -42.15 -21.44 -5.38
N ALA A 2 -41.86 -22.75 -5.35
CA ALA A 2 -40.54 -23.24 -4.94
C ALA A 2 -39.37 -22.69 -5.80
N LYS A 3 -39.52 -22.63 -7.12
CA LYS A 3 -38.47 -22.13 -8.04
C LYS A 3 -38.14 -20.64 -7.85
N ALA A 4 -39.13 -19.81 -7.54
CA ALA A 4 -38.92 -18.38 -7.29
C ALA A 4 -38.15 -18.13 -5.97
N LYS A 5 -38.39 -18.96 -4.94
CA LYS A 5 -37.67 -18.90 -3.66
C LYS A 5 -36.21 -19.33 -3.77
N VAL A 6 -35.90 -20.31 -4.63
CA VAL A 6 -34.52 -20.79 -4.85
C VAL A 6 -33.68 -19.73 -5.57
N ILE A 7 -34.24 -19.04 -6.58
CA ILE A 7 -33.50 -18.04 -7.36
C ILE A 7 -33.22 -16.77 -6.54
N THR A 8 -34.18 -16.32 -5.73
CA THR A 8 -33.97 -15.17 -4.82
C THR A 8 -32.93 -15.47 -3.74
N ALA A 9 -32.94 -16.69 -3.18
CA ALA A 9 -31.91 -17.11 -2.23
C ALA A 9 -30.51 -17.13 -2.87
N LEU A 10 -30.39 -17.62 -4.11
CA LEU A 10 -29.13 -17.68 -4.85
C LEU A 10 -28.59 -16.28 -5.20
N ALA A 11 -29.47 -15.36 -5.59
CA ALA A 11 -29.11 -13.96 -5.87
C ALA A 11 -28.64 -13.23 -4.59
N LEU A 12 -29.29 -13.47 -3.45
CA LEU A 12 -28.89 -12.86 -2.18
C LEU A 12 -27.53 -13.39 -1.71
N THR A 13 -27.27 -14.69 -1.89
CA THR A 13 -25.97 -15.28 -1.54
C THR A 13 -24.85 -14.80 -2.46
N THR A 14 -25.10 -14.62 -3.76
CA THR A 14 -24.09 -14.05 -4.67
C THR A 14 -23.79 -12.60 -4.35
N VAL A 15 -24.80 -11.77 -4.05
CA VAL A 15 -24.56 -10.38 -3.61
C VAL A 15 -23.79 -10.35 -2.29
N MET A 16 -24.14 -11.18 -1.31
CA MET A 16 -23.40 -11.27 -0.05
C MET A 16 -21.94 -11.72 -0.26
N LEU A 17 -21.69 -12.72 -1.11
CA LEU A 17 -20.32 -13.14 -1.43
C LEU A 17 -19.53 -12.02 -2.11
N VAL A 18 -20.11 -11.31 -3.08
CA VAL A 18 -19.44 -10.22 -3.81
C VAL A 18 -19.13 -9.03 -2.90
N VAL A 19 -20.04 -8.68 -1.99
CA VAL A 19 -19.81 -7.62 -0.99
C VAL A 19 -18.73 -8.01 0.02
N MET A 20 -18.71 -9.27 0.46
CA MET A 20 -17.66 -9.75 1.37
C MET A 20 -16.29 -9.84 0.68
N THR A 21 -16.23 -10.15 -0.62
CA THR A 21 -14.96 -10.11 -1.38
C THR A 21 -14.48 -8.69 -1.68
N GLY A 22 -15.36 -7.69 -1.71
CA GLY A 22 -15.00 -6.29 -1.97
C GLY A 22 -14.31 -5.59 -0.79
N LEU A 23 -14.62 -5.97 0.45
CA LEU A 23 -13.98 -5.41 1.66
C LEU A 23 -12.56 -5.97 1.90
N ALA A 24 -12.25 -7.16 1.38
CA ALA A 24 -10.95 -7.79 1.54
C ALA A 24 -9.90 -7.31 0.53
N ALA A 25 -10.28 -6.48 -0.45
CA ALA A 25 -9.40 -6.02 -1.52
C ALA A 25 -8.84 -4.60 -1.31
N ALA A 26 -9.20 -3.91 -0.22
CA ALA A 26 -8.60 -2.65 0.17
C ALA A 26 -7.32 -2.93 0.99
N ASP A 27 -6.27 -3.39 0.30
CA ASP A 27 -4.91 -3.30 0.83
C ASP A 27 -4.57 -1.80 0.87
N GLU A 28 -4.89 -1.14 1.98
CA GLU A 28 -4.53 0.25 2.16
C GLU A 28 -3.03 0.33 2.41
N GLU A 29 -2.28 0.89 1.46
CA GLU A 29 -0.89 1.30 1.68
C GLU A 29 -0.79 2.13 2.94
N GLU A 30 0.00 1.67 3.92
CA GLU A 30 0.19 2.38 5.19
C GLU A 30 1.32 3.42 5.09
N LEU A 31 2.26 3.19 4.16
CA LEU A 31 3.45 3.99 3.92
C LEU A 31 3.40 4.58 2.51
N GLN A 32 3.68 5.88 2.38
CA GLN A 32 3.63 6.59 1.10
C GLN A 32 4.77 7.57 0.97
N SER A 33 5.29 7.70 -0.24
CA SER A 33 6.19 8.79 -0.63
C SER A 33 5.39 10.06 -0.92
N CYS A 34 5.96 11.22 -0.59
CA CYS A 34 5.26 12.51 -0.68
C CYS A 34 6.18 13.68 -1.03
N ASP A 35 5.58 14.81 -1.36
CA ASP A 35 6.28 16.10 -1.48
C ASP A 35 6.49 16.77 -0.11
N VAL A 36 7.16 17.93 -0.10
CA VAL A 36 7.43 18.71 1.13
C VAL A 36 6.17 19.16 1.88
N ASN A 37 5.01 19.14 1.22
CA ASN A 37 3.73 19.51 1.80
C ASN A 37 2.95 18.29 2.30
N GLY A 38 3.50 17.08 2.16
CA GLY A 38 2.84 15.82 2.50
C GLY A 38 1.83 15.35 1.46
N ASN A 39 1.83 15.92 0.25
CA ASN A 39 0.99 15.39 -0.83
C ASN A 39 1.65 14.14 -1.41
N PRO A 40 0.92 13.02 -1.59
CA PRO A 40 1.45 11.81 -2.21
C PRO A 40 2.14 12.10 -3.54
N LYS A 41 3.32 11.53 -3.73
CA LYS A 41 4.15 11.81 -4.91
C LYS A 41 5.04 10.62 -5.24
N ASP A 42 4.92 10.22 -6.50
CA ASP A 42 5.45 8.95 -6.99
C ASP A 42 6.56 9.12 -8.03
N VAL A 43 6.74 10.35 -8.52
CA VAL A 43 7.73 10.69 -9.54
C VAL A 43 8.54 11.87 -9.06
N PHE A 44 9.84 11.64 -8.92
CA PHE A 44 10.78 12.63 -8.41
C PHE A 44 11.71 13.11 -9.53
N GLY A 45 11.85 14.43 -9.64
CA GLY A 45 12.84 15.08 -10.49
C GLY A 45 14.22 15.09 -9.84
N PRO A 46 15.27 15.40 -10.60
CA PRO A 46 16.66 15.32 -10.14
C PRO A 46 17.02 16.28 -9.00
N ASN A 47 16.22 17.32 -8.79
CA ASN A 47 16.39 18.31 -7.72
C ASN A 47 15.36 18.15 -6.59
N ASP A 48 14.50 17.13 -6.66
CA ASP A 48 13.52 16.89 -5.62
C ASP A 48 14.18 16.26 -4.38
N ARG A 49 13.49 16.33 -3.26
CA ARG A 49 13.80 15.56 -2.05
C ARG A 49 12.74 14.48 -1.87
N ILE A 50 13.15 13.38 -1.27
CA ILE A 50 12.25 12.25 -0.97
C ILE A 50 11.74 12.44 0.43
N TYR A 51 10.41 12.55 0.55
CA TYR A 51 9.72 12.58 1.83
C TYR A 51 8.82 11.37 1.95
N VAL A 52 8.59 10.94 3.18
CA VAL A 52 7.75 9.81 3.50
C VAL A 52 6.75 10.19 4.57
N THR A 53 5.52 9.73 4.38
CA THR A 53 4.40 9.96 5.29
C THR A 53 3.65 8.66 5.48
N ASP A 54 2.97 8.55 6.61
CA ASP A 54 1.88 7.61 6.74
C ASP A 54 0.72 8.01 5.82
N LYS A 55 -0.08 7.03 5.38
CA LYS A 55 -1.32 7.34 4.65
C LYS A 55 -2.32 8.03 5.57
N SER A 56 -2.93 9.11 5.07
CA SER A 56 -3.98 9.82 5.81
C SER A 56 -5.14 8.88 6.17
N GLY A 57 -5.52 8.86 7.45
CA GLY A 57 -6.59 8.00 7.96
C GLY A 57 -6.19 6.54 8.25
N VAL A 58 -5.00 6.10 7.84
CA VAL A 58 -4.51 4.73 8.07
C VAL A 58 -3.32 4.75 9.04
N PRO A 59 -3.37 4.04 10.17
CA PRO A 59 -2.23 3.94 11.07
C PRO A 59 -1.21 2.92 10.54
N LEU A 60 0.10 3.17 10.74
CA LEU A 60 1.21 2.23 10.43
C LEU A 60 1.22 0.94 11.29
N ALA A 61 0.17 0.73 12.10
CA ALA A 61 -0.10 -0.40 12.99
C ALA A 61 0.93 -0.73 14.09
N GLU A 62 2.20 -0.31 14.00
CA GLU A 62 3.23 -0.63 14.98
C GLU A 62 3.79 0.60 15.70
N HIS A 63 3.52 0.68 17.00
CA HIS A 63 4.12 1.67 17.89
C HIS A 63 5.56 1.28 18.22
N ALA A 64 6.50 1.76 17.42
CA ALA A 64 7.92 1.59 17.70
C ALA A 64 8.60 2.97 17.82
N PRO A 65 9.41 3.22 18.87
CA PRO A 65 10.06 4.53 19.06
C PRO A 65 11.43 4.65 18.36
N THR A 66 11.95 3.58 17.77
CA THR A 66 13.34 3.47 17.28
C THR A 66 13.47 3.09 15.82
N GLY A 67 12.39 3.15 15.06
CA GLY A 67 12.37 2.74 13.67
C GLY A 67 13.33 3.53 12.77
N LYS A 68 13.59 2.92 11.61
CA LYS A 68 14.38 3.48 10.52
C LYS A 68 13.56 3.51 9.26
N ILE A 69 13.81 4.49 8.40
CA ILE A 69 13.29 4.48 7.04
C ILE A 69 14.46 4.28 6.09
N TRP A 70 14.37 3.25 5.26
CA TRP A 70 15.39 2.84 4.29
C TRP A 70 14.92 3.12 2.87
N ILE A 71 15.86 3.48 2.00
CA ILE A 71 15.67 3.44 0.54
C ILE A 71 16.44 2.22 0.01
N VAL A 72 15.72 1.30 -0.62
CA VAL A 72 16.24 0.04 -1.10
C VAL A 72 15.97 -0.18 -2.58
N GLU A 73 16.63 -1.17 -3.18
CA GLU A 73 16.33 -1.63 -4.53
C GLU A 73 14.85 -1.99 -4.68
N ASN A 74 14.28 -1.61 -5.83
CA ASN A 74 12.91 -1.98 -6.20
C ASN A 74 12.79 -3.49 -6.40
N LEU A 75 12.23 -4.18 -5.41
CA LEU A 75 12.04 -5.62 -5.37
C LEU A 75 10.61 -5.94 -4.94
N ASN A 76 10.16 -7.16 -5.21
CA ASN A 76 8.91 -7.65 -4.64
C ASN A 76 9.13 -8.01 -3.15
N TRP A 77 9.10 -7.01 -2.27
CA TRP A 77 9.22 -7.21 -0.82
C TRP A 77 7.98 -7.89 -0.26
N GLY A 78 8.20 -8.97 0.47
CA GLY A 78 7.15 -9.79 1.01
C GLY A 78 7.69 -10.87 1.94
N PRO A 79 6.85 -11.82 2.37
CA PRO A 79 7.25 -12.84 3.33
C PRO A 79 8.45 -13.71 2.91
N ASP A 80 8.74 -13.81 1.61
CA ASP A 80 9.89 -14.51 1.05
C ASP A 80 11.23 -13.75 1.25
N LYS A 81 11.17 -12.47 1.61
CA LYS A 81 12.31 -11.59 1.89
C LYS A 81 12.60 -11.45 3.39
N ASN A 82 11.87 -12.16 4.24
CA ASN A 82 12.03 -12.07 5.69
C ASN A 82 13.46 -12.40 6.15
N GLY A 83 14.01 -11.56 7.01
CA GLY A 83 15.36 -11.69 7.58
C GLY A 83 16.48 -11.23 6.65
N LEU A 84 16.17 -10.62 5.51
CA LEU A 84 17.19 -10.01 4.66
C LEU A 84 17.76 -8.75 5.31
N ASN A 85 19.07 -8.59 5.22
CA ASN A 85 19.76 -7.40 5.69
C ASN A 85 19.49 -6.23 4.73
N LEU A 86 18.84 -5.18 5.22
CA LEU A 86 18.46 -4.02 4.41
C LEU A 86 19.67 -3.27 3.85
N SER A 87 20.82 -3.29 4.51
CA SER A 87 22.05 -2.66 4.02
C SER A 87 22.57 -3.30 2.73
N GLU A 88 22.34 -4.61 2.52
CA GLU A 88 22.72 -5.32 1.30
C GLU A 88 21.88 -4.91 0.08
N TYR A 89 20.67 -4.43 0.35
CA TYR A 89 19.71 -3.95 -0.67
C TYR A 89 19.52 -2.44 -0.63
N SER A 90 20.18 -1.74 0.31
CA SER A 90 20.24 -0.30 0.32
C SER A 90 20.77 0.13 -1.04
N TYR A 91 20.19 1.17 -1.60
CA TYR A 91 20.39 1.46 -3.00
C TYR A 91 21.87 1.82 -3.31
N HIS A 92 22.62 0.87 -3.89
CA HIS A 92 24.06 0.92 -4.18
C HIS A 92 24.30 0.88 -5.69
N MET A 93 24.27 2.01 -6.38
CA MET A 93 24.49 2.03 -7.83
C MET A 93 25.94 2.29 -8.21
N ASP A 94 26.80 1.31 -7.98
CA ASP A 94 27.81 0.89 -8.95
C ASP A 94 28.58 -0.31 -8.42
N ALA A 95 28.75 -1.35 -9.25
CA ALA A 95 29.62 -2.46 -8.93
C ALA A 95 31.09 -1.99 -8.90
N GLY A 96 31.53 -1.47 -7.74
CA GLY A 96 32.88 -0.94 -7.54
C GLY A 96 32.96 0.37 -6.76
N THR A 97 31.83 1.04 -6.51
CA THR A 97 31.78 2.26 -5.69
C THR A 97 30.94 2.00 -4.45
N THR A 98 31.54 2.10 -3.27
CA THR A 98 30.79 2.00 -2.00
C THR A 98 30.05 3.30 -1.78
N TYR A 99 28.74 3.31 -2.05
CA TYR A 99 27.87 4.39 -1.59
C TYR A 99 27.47 4.12 -0.13
N PRO A 100 27.27 5.17 0.69
CA PRO A 100 26.75 4.98 2.03
C PRO A 100 25.30 4.48 1.94
N ASP A 101 24.89 3.68 2.93
CA ASP A 101 23.50 3.30 3.09
C ASP A 101 22.62 4.56 3.21
N VAL A 102 21.46 4.53 2.55
CA VAL A 102 20.52 5.66 2.55
C VAL A 102 19.37 5.32 3.48
N TYR A 103 19.47 5.80 4.73
CA TYR A 103 18.42 5.66 5.72
C TYR A 103 18.36 6.84 6.68
N VAL A 104 17.21 7.01 7.32
CA VAL A 104 17.01 7.92 8.45
C VAL A 104 16.65 7.11 9.68
N SER A 105 17.29 7.40 10.81
CA SER A 105 17.06 6.73 12.09
C SER A 105 16.36 7.66 13.09
N GLY A 106 15.85 7.09 14.18
CA GLY A 106 15.12 7.86 15.19
C GLY A 106 13.75 8.32 14.71
N VAL A 107 13.17 7.56 13.78
CA VAL A 107 11.80 7.70 13.31
C VAL A 107 10.95 6.75 14.15
N GLY A 108 10.08 7.30 14.98
CA GLY A 108 9.12 6.52 15.74
C GLY A 108 7.70 6.66 15.21
N VAL A 109 6.80 5.86 15.76
CA VAL A 109 5.35 5.95 15.50
C VAL A 109 4.64 6.25 16.82
N ASN A 110 3.81 7.30 16.82
CA ASN A 110 3.05 7.69 18.01
C ASN A 110 1.83 6.79 18.24
N SER A 111 1.09 7.01 19.34
CA SER A 111 -0.10 6.25 19.71
C SER A 111 -1.24 6.29 18.68
N SER A 112 -1.19 7.21 17.71
CA SER A 112 -2.15 7.31 16.60
C SER A 112 -1.66 6.61 15.33
N GLY A 113 -0.52 5.92 15.38
CA GLY A 113 0.04 5.23 14.22
C GLY A 113 0.67 6.19 13.21
N LYS A 114 1.09 7.39 13.65
CA LYS A 114 1.67 8.44 12.79
C LYS A 114 3.15 8.65 13.10
N PHE A 115 3.93 9.02 12.09
CA PHE A 115 5.36 9.27 12.28
C PHE A 115 5.61 10.38 13.31
N ASN A 116 6.62 10.18 14.14
CA ASN A 116 7.09 11.05 15.21
C ASN A 116 8.60 10.86 15.40
N GLY A 117 9.25 11.73 16.16
CA GLY A 117 10.69 11.65 16.45
C GLY A 117 11.46 12.83 15.89
N THR A 118 12.80 12.74 15.94
CA THR A 118 13.69 13.86 15.64
C THR A 118 13.64 14.28 14.17
N HIS A 119 13.31 13.35 13.28
CA HIS A 119 13.26 13.56 11.83
C HIS A 119 11.84 13.66 11.27
N ALA A 120 10.81 13.58 12.13
CA ALA A 120 9.42 13.67 11.71
C ALA A 120 8.81 15.04 12.07
N THR A 121 8.33 15.76 11.06
CA THR A 121 7.59 17.02 11.24
C THR A 121 6.17 16.82 10.72
N ASN A 122 5.17 16.94 11.60
CA ASN A 122 3.75 16.73 11.25
C ASN A 122 3.47 15.38 10.55
N GLY A 123 4.16 14.30 10.94
CA GLY A 123 4.01 12.98 10.33
C GLY A 123 4.80 12.79 9.04
N ILE A 124 5.57 13.78 8.61
CA ILE A 124 6.41 13.72 7.40
C ILE A 124 7.87 13.57 7.79
N VAL A 125 8.57 12.63 7.15
CA VAL A 125 10.00 12.38 7.33
C VAL A 125 10.74 12.74 6.05
N ASP A 126 11.76 13.61 6.15
CA ASP A 126 12.70 13.92 5.07
C ASP A 126 13.82 12.86 5.07
N ILE A 127 14.01 12.16 3.95
CA ILE A 127 15.03 11.11 3.83
C ILE A 127 16.32 11.68 3.26
N CYS A 128 16.31 12.08 1.99
CA CYS A 128 17.49 12.54 1.27
C CYS A 128 17.11 13.39 0.06
N ALA A 129 18.10 14.05 -0.54
CA ALA A 129 17.91 14.60 -1.87
C ALA A 129 17.94 13.45 -2.89
N VAL A 130 17.16 13.60 -3.94
CA VAL A 130 17.17 12.67 -5.07
C VAL A 130 18.59 12.61 -5.65
N SER A 131 19.26 13.74 -5.87
CA SER A 131 20.67 13.78 -6.31
C SER A 131 21.66 12.96 -5.48
N ASP A 132 21.33 12.62 -4.23
CA ASP A 132 22.16 11.77 -3.37
C ASP A 132 22.05 10.28 -3.77
N LEU A 133 20.95 9.89 -4.42
CA LEU A 133 20.78 8.60 -5.09
C LEU A 133 21.45 8.70 -6.46
N SER A 134 22.40 7.79 -6.75
CA SER A 134 23.07 7.37 -8.02
C SER A 134 23.24 8.29 -9.25
N GLY A 135 22.57 9.43 -9.36
CA GLY A 135 22.50 10.30 -10.53
C GLY A 135 21.63 9.76 -11.66
N LYS A 136 21.06 8.55 -11.54
CA LYS A 136 20.28 7.91 -12.62
C LYS A 136 18.81 8.25 -12.48
N TYR A 137 18.25 8.93 -13.48
CA TYR A 137 16.86 9.40 -13.49
C TYR A 137 16.16 9.16 -14.82
N PRO A 138 14.89 8.69 -14.82
CA PRO A 138 14.17 8.14 -13.66
C PRO A 138 14.73 6.78 -13.23
N ASP A 139 14.60 6.45 -11.94
CA ASP A 139 14.88 5.12 -11.41
C ASP A 139 13.77 4.70 -10.43
N SER A 140 13.74 3.42 -10.10
CA SER A 140 12.76 2.83 -9.19
C SER A 140 13.44 2.29 -7.94
N TYR A 141 12.86 2.61 -6.79
CA TYR A 141 13.28 2.17 -5.47
C TYR A 141 12.04 1.87 -4.64
N ASP A 142 12.23 1.08 -3.58
CA ASP A 142 11.23 0.93 -2.52
C ASP A 142 11.72 1.63 -1.26
N ILE A 143 10.77 2.00 -0.41
CA ILE A 143 10.94 2.63 0.88
C ILE A 143 10.41 1.65 1.92
N ILE A 144 11.26 1.33 2.89
CA ILE A 144 10.91 0.43 3.98
C ILE A 144 10.96 1.18 5.30
N TYR A 145 9.86 1.16 6.04
CA TYR A 145 9.86 1.48 7.45
C TYR A 145 10.22 0.21 8.23
N ASP A 146 11.48 0.14 8.66
CA ASP A 146 12.05 -0.84 9.58
C ASP A 146 11.60 -0.47 10.98
N ALA A 147 10.59 -1.19 11.49
CA ALA A 147 9.83 -0.74 12.66
C ALA A 147 10.66 -0.80 13.94
N ASP A 148 11.43 -1.88 14.15
CA ASP A 148 12.25 -2.03 15.35
C ASP A 148 13.64 -1.37 15.22
N GLY A 149 14.05 -1.03 14.00
CA GLY A 149 15.29 -0.35 13.69
C GLY A 149 16.51 -1.27 13.70
N ASP A 150 16.31 -2.59 13.59
CA ASP A 150 17.40 -3.58 13.64
C ASP A 150 18.21 -3.68 12.33
N GLY A 151 17.68 -3.14 11.23
CA GLY A 151 18.29 -3.16 9.90
C GLY A 151 18.01 -4.43 9.09
N TYR A 152 17.08 -5.27 9.53
CA TYR A 152 16.63 -6.48 8.84
C TYR A 152 15.17 -6.35 8.45
N TYR A 153 14.82 -6.83 7.26
CA TYR A 153 13.43 -6.83 6.83
C TYR A 153 12.60 -7.90 7.56
N ASN A 154 11.62 -7.46 8.33
CA ASN A 154 10.73 -8.26 9.15
C ASN A 154 9.34 -8.31 8.52
N CYS A 155 9.02 -9.40 7.81
CA CYS A 155 7.69 -9.60 7.23
C CYS A 155 7.37 -11.08 7.06
N THR A 156 6.24 -11.51 7.59
CA THR A 156 5.74 -12.88 7.49
C THR A 156 4.34 -12.88 6.90
N ALA A 157 3.85 -14.04 6.46
CA ALA A 157 2.49 -14.15 5.92
C ALA A 157 1.39 -13.75 6.92
N ALA A 158 1.67 -13.75 8.23
CA ALA A 158 0.72 -13.42 9.29
C ALA A 158 0.90 -12.01 9.86
N ASN A 159 2.11 -11.46 9.82
CA ASN A 159 2.43 -10.12 10.31
C ASN A 159 3.60 -9.53 9.52
N CYS A 160 3.45 -8.30 9.04
CA CYS A 160 4.53 -7.52 8.43
C CYS A 160 4.70 -6.22 9.21
N PRO A 161 5.52 -6.23 10.28
CA PRO A 161 5.88 -5.04 11.02
C PRO A 161 6.54 -4.00 10.11
N ASP A 162 7.45 -4.47 9.25
CA ASP A 162 8.15 -3.58 8.33
C ASP A 162 7.27 -3.28 7.13
N LYS A 163 6.87 -2.01 7.05
CA LYS A 163 5.97 -1.54 6.01
C LYS A 163 6.79 -1.08 4.82
N VAL A 164 6.36 -1.52 3.65
CA VAL A 164 6.95 -1.13 2.38
C VAL A 164 5.97 -0.22 1.66
N ASP A 165 6.47 0.83 1.02
CA ASP A 165 5.65 1.58 0.08
C ASP A 165 5.29 0.65 -1.08
N LYS A 166 4.00 0.36 -1.26
CA LYS A 166 3.59 -0.55 -2.33
C LYS A 166 3.35 0.23 -3.62
N LEU A 167 4.36 0.93 -4.12
CA LEU A 167 4.11 1.73 -5.31
C LEU A 167 4.11 0.89 -6.60
N THR A 168 4.84 -0.23 -6.69
CA THR A 168 4.67 -1.19 -7.81
C THR A 168 5.16 -2.62 -7.56
N CYS A 169 4.24 -3.56 -7.36
CA CYS A 169 4.34 -4.92 -7.95
C CYS A 169 3.01 -5.49 -8.45
N GLN A 170 1.93 -4.71 -8.41
CA GLN A 170 0.73 -4.89 -9.24
C GLN A 170 0.24 -3.50 -9.59
N GLY A 171 0.46 -3.08 -10.84
CA GLY A 171 -0.12 -1.82 -11.32
C GLY A 171 -1.61 -1.85 -11.03
N ILE A 172 -2.08 -0.84 -10.30
CA ILE A 172 -3.49 -0.48 -10.12
C ILE A 172 -4.43 -1.68 -10.35
N THR A 173 -4.52 -2.56 -9.36
CA THR A 173 -5.82 -3.17 -9.09
C THR A 173 -6.57 -2.23 -8.16
N THR A 174 -6.75 -0.96 -8.56
CA THR A 174 -8.02 -0.33 -8.23
C THR A 174 -9.05 -1.23 -8.90
N VAL A 175 -9.56 -2.22 -8.17
CA VAL A 175 -10.94 -2.62 -8.38
C VAL A 175 -11.66 -1.29 -8.32
N PRO A 176 -12.19 -0.77 -9.44
CA PRO A 176 -12.79 0.54 -9.40
C PRO A 176 -13.84 0.46 -8.31
N GLU A 177 -13.87 1.38 -7.36
CA GLU A 177 -14.94 1.41 -6.34
C GLU A 177 -16.31 1.35 -7.04
N PHE A 178 -16.35 1.91 -8.26
CA PHE A 178 -17.46 1.76 -9.18
C PHE A 178 -17.79 0.30 -9.54
N ALA A 179 -16.84 -0.58 -9.84
CA ALA A 179 -17.13 -2.00 -10.10
C ALA A 179 -17.68 -2.70 -8.83
N THR A 180 -17.11 -2.41 -7.66
CA THR A 180 -17.56 -2.99 -6.38
C THR A 180 -18.99 -2.57 -6.01
N ILE A 181 -19.41 -1.36 -6.37
CA ILE A 181 -20.78 -0.85 -6.11
C ILE A 181 -21.73 -1.14 -7.29
N ALA A 182 -21.27 -0.96 -8.52
CA ALA A 182 -22.10 -1.06 -9.73
C ALA A 182 -22.41 -2.50 -10.10
N ILE A 183 -21.53 -3.47 -9.86
CA ILE A 183 -21.84 -4.88 -10.14
C ILE A 183 -23.04 -5.36 -9.30
N PRO A 184 -23.08 -5.14 -7.97
CA PRO A 184 -24.27 -5.42 -7.17
C PRO A 184 -25.51 -4.61 -7.59
N ALA A 185 -25.37 -3.31 -7.86
CA ALA A 185 -26.49 -2.46 -8.24
C ALA A 185 -27.13 -2.86 -9.58
N VAL A 186 -26.30 -3.13 -10.60
CA VAL A 186 -26.73 -3.57 -11.92
C VAL A 186 -27.28 -5.01 -11.87
N ALA A 187 -26.75 -5.89 -11.02
CA ALA A 187 -27.31 -7.23 -10.82
C ALA A 187 -28.74 -7.16 -10.25
N ILE A 188 -28.98 -6.31 -9.25
CA ILE A 188 -30.32 -6.09 -8.66
C ILE A 188 -31.28 -5.49 -9.70
N LEU A 189 -30.84 -4.45 -10.42
CA LEU A 189 -31.64 -3.82 -11.48
C LEU A 189 -31.95 -4.79 -12.64
N GLY A 190 -30.96 -5.57 -13.07
CA GLY A 190 -31.12 -6.58 -14.11
C GLY A 190 -32.11 -7.67 -13.71
N LEU A 191 -32.05 -8.14 -12.46
CA LEU A 191 -33.02 -9.09 -11.89
C LEU A 191 -34.44 -8.52 -11.84
N PHE A 192 -34.58 -7.26 -11.41
CA PHE A 192 -35.87 -6.59 -11.34
C PHE A 192 -36.51 -6.42 -12.73
N LEU A 193 -35.73 -5.98 -13.72
CA LEU A 193 -36.18 -5.81 -15.10
C LEU A 193 -36.50 -7.16 -15.76
N PHE A 194 -35.68 -8.18 -15.55
CA PHE A 194 -35.91 -9.52 -16.08
C PHE A 194 -37.20 -10.14 -15.53
N TYR A 195 -37.46 -9.98 -14.22
CA TYR A 195 -38.69 -10.48 -13.60
C TYR A 195 -39.94 -9.79 -14.17
N ASN A 196 -39.90 -8.45 -14.32
CA ASN A 196 -40.99 -7.69 -14.91
C ASN A 196 -41.23 -8.04 -16.38
N TYR A 197 -40.16 -8.24 -17.16
CA TYR A 197 -40.27 -8.65 -18.56
C TYR A 197 -40.91 -10.03 -18.69
N ARG A 198 -40.48 -10.99 -17.88
CA ARG A 198 -41.00 -12.36 -17.93
C ARG A 198 -42.46 -12.41 -17.50
N LYS A 199 -42.84 -11.66 -16.46
CA LYS A 199 -44.23 -11.56 -16.00
C LYS A 199 -45.17 -11.00 -17.08
N ARG A 200 -44.72 -10.05 -17.91
CA ARG A 200 -45.49 -9.49 -19.03
C ARG A 200 -45.63 -10.40 -20.25
N LYS A 201 -44.86 -11.50 -20.32
CA LYS A 201 -44.95 -12.51 -21.40
C LYS A 201 -45.75 -13.75 -21.00
N GLU A 202 -46.09 -13.88 -19.73
CA GLU A 202 -46.97 -14.94 -19.18
C GLU A 202 -48.43 -14.43 -19.02
N GLU A 203 -48.72 -13.17 -19.41
CA GLU A 203 -50.05 -12.64 -19.80
C GLU A 203 -50.18 -12.67 -21.33
#